data_AF-A0A7K7DNN1-F1
#
_entry.id   AF-A0A7K7DNN1-F1
#
_cell.length_a   1.000
_cell.length_b   1.000
_cell.length_c   1.000
_cell.angle_alpha   90.00
_cell.angle_beta   90.00
_cell.angle_gamma   90.00
#
_symmetry.space_group_name_H-M   'P 1'
#
loop_
_entity.id
_entity.type
_entity.pdbx_description
1 polymer ?
#
loop_
_entity_poly.entity_id
_entity_poly.type
_entity_poly.pdbx_seq_one_letter_code
_entity_poly.pdbx_strand_id
1 'polypeptide(L)'
;LQLNHRGRYHCKAWVNNGVSWGWEESAPVTVTVHEVPSSGVSLSEQPRRGQVALGGCLVLSCRAARGTGLLSFSWHGEGSGALLGTGPHSELHHGGDNDSGQYRCQVSDGDSVAESDPLNVTVL
;
A
#
# COMPACT_ATOMS: atom_id res chain seq x y z
N LEU A 1 -9.64 10.11 -5.35
CA LEU A 1 -10.32 9.91 -6.65
C LEU A 1 -10.50 8.41 -6.87
N GLN A 2 -11.54 7.95 -7.59
CA GLN A 2 -11.72 6.52 -7.87
C GLN A 2 -10.87 6.08 -9.08
N LEU A 3 -10.42 4.83 -9.13
CA LEU A 3 -9.59 4.26 -10.22
C LEU A 3 -10.20 4.42 -11.61
N ASN A 4 -11.53 4.41 -11.69
CA ASN A 4 -12.31 4.61 -12.92
C ASN A 4 -12.35 6.09 -13.38
N HIS A 5 -11.86 7.04 -12.59
CA HIS A 5 -11.72 8.44 -12.98
C HIS A 5 -10.42 8.72 -13.76
N ARG A 6 -9.61 7.68 -14.02
CA ARG A 6 -8.46 7.81 -14.91
C ARG A 6 -8.96 8.08 -16.34
N GLY A 7 -8.39 9.07 -17.02
CA GLY A 7 -8.84 9.39 -18.36
C GLY A 7 -8.36 10.74 -18.87
N ARG A 8 -8.78 11.08 -20.09
CA ARG A 8 -8.48 12.35 -20.73
C ARG A 8 -9.74 13.21 -20.71
N TYR A 9 -9.65 14.34 -20.02
CA TYR A 9 -10.76 15.26 -19.80
C TYR A 9 -10.52 16.56 -20.55
N HIS A 10 -11.59 17.19 -21.02
CA HIS A 10 -11.57 18.54 -21.55
C HIS A 10 -12.87 19.23 -21.15
N CYS A 11 -12.82 20.55 -21.03
CA CYS A 11 -14.02 21.34 -20.80
C CYS A 11 -14.63 21.71 -22.16
N LYS A 12 -15.95 21.77 -22.21
CA LYS A 12 -16.70 22.28 -23.35
C LYS A 12 -17.62 23.39 -22.89
N ALA A 13 -17.51 24.55 -23.53
CA ALA A 13 -18.26 25.76 -23.15
C ALA A 13 -19.01 26.33 -24.35
N TRP A 14 -20.19 26.88 -24.09
CA TRP A 14 -20.94 27.66 -25.08
C TRP A 14 -20.52 29.11 -24.98
N VAL A 15 -19.82 29.61 -25.99
CA VAL A 15 -19.14 30.90 -25.95
C VAL A 15 -19.72 31.82 -27.01
N ASN A 16 -19.78 33.12 -26.69
CA ASN A 16 -20.10 34.17 -27.64
C ASN A 16 -18.85 35.01 -27.92
N ASN A 17 -18.37 35.01 -29.16
CA ASN A 17 -17.24 35.83 -29.58
C ASN A 17 -17.65 37.18 -30.19
N GLY A 18 -18.86 37.65 -29.89
CA GLY A 18 -19.41 38.93 -30.36
C GLY A 18 -20.08 38.88 -31.73
N VAL A 19 -19.88 37.79 -32.50
CA VAL A 19 -20.45 37.62 -33.86
C VAL A 19 -21.41 36.43 -33.93
N SER A 20 -21.12 35.36 -33.20
CA SER A 20 -21.92 34.14 -33.19
C SER A 20 -21.73 33.37 -31.88
N TRP A 21 -22.68 32.49 -31.59
CA TRP A 21 -22.58 31.50 -30.52
C TRP A 21 -22.01 30.19 -31.05
N GLY A 22 -21.11 29.56 -30.29
CA GLY A 22 -20.48 28.30 -30.67
C GLY A 22 -19.99 27.49 -29.47
N TRP A 23 -19.78 26.20 -29.70
CA TRP A 23 -19.12 25.33 -28.72
C TRP A 23 -17.61 25.42 -28.91
N GLU A 24 -16.90 25.71 -27.84
CA GLU A 24 -15.43 25.66 -27.79
C GLU A 24 -14.99 24.58 -26.80
N GLU A 25 -13.86 23.94 -27.10
CA GLU A 25 -13.26 22.89 -26.27
C GLU A 25 -11.88 23.33 -25.77
N SER A 26 -11.59 23.06 -24.50
CA SER A 26 -10.28 23.35 -23.93
C SER A 26 -9.22 22.38 -24.44
N ALA A 27 -7.95 22.75 -24.25
CA ALA A 27 -6.88 21.75 -24.31
C ALA A 27 -7.20 20.59 -23.33
N PRO A 28 -6.97 19.34 -23.74
CA PRO A 28 -7.28 18.19 -22.91
C PRO A 28 -6.20 17.97 -21.84
N VAL A 29 -6.64 17.53 -20.66
CA VAL A 29 -5.80 17.16 -19.51
C VAL A 29 -5.94 15.67 -19.24
N THR A 30 -4.81 14.99 -19.04
CA THR A 30 -4.79 13.59 -18.64
C THR A 30 -4.78 13.48 -17.13
N VAL A 31 -5.76 12.77 -16.56
CA VAL A 31 -5.84 12.43 -15.15
C VAL A 31 -5.37 10.99 -14.97
N THR A 32 -4.29 10.82 -14.22
CA THR A 32 -3.81 9.51 -13.76
C THR A 32 -4.26 9.29 -12.33
N VAL A 33 -4.71 8.07 -12.02
CA VAL A 33 -5.06 7.64 -10.67
C VAL A 33 -4.14 6.47 -10.32
N HIS A 34 -3.43 6.62 -9.23
CA HIS A 34 -2.52 5.62 -8.69
C HIS A 34 -3.24 4.84 -7.58
N GLU A 35 -3.03 3.52 -7.54
CA GLU A 35 -3.56 2.67 -6.49
C GLU A 35 -2.62 1.48 -6.30
N VAL A 36 -2.30 1.19 -5.04
CA VAL A 36 -1.75 -0.10 -4.64
C VAL A 36 -2.93 -1.04 -4.39
N PRO A 37 -3.13 -2.09 -5.20
CA PRO A 37 -4.22 -3.02 -4.94
C PRO A 37 -3.93 -3.85 -3.70
N SER A 38 -4.93 -4.03 -2.83
CA SER A 38 -4.83 -4.89 -1.63
C SER A 38 -4.40 -6.32 -1.97
N SER A 39 -4.91 -6.89 -3.07
CA SER A 39 -4.49 -8.19 -3.60
C SER A 39 -3.05 -8.24 -4.14
N GLY A 40 -2.36 -7.11 -4.15
CA GLY A 40 -0.98 -6.98 -4.60
C GLY A 40 0.05 -7.04 -3.48
N VAL A 41 -0.33 -6.97 -2.21
CA VAL A 41 0.64 -6.97 -1.09
C VAL A 41 0.80 -8.38 -0.55
N SER A 42 2.03 -8.88 -0.57
CA SER A 42 2.39 -10.22 -0.11
C SER A 42 3.44 -10.15 0.99
N LEU A 43 3.28 -11.00 2.00
CA LEU A 43 4.15 -11.10 3.15
C LEU A 43 4.81 -12.49 3.15
N SER A 44 6.10 -12.54 3.47
CA SER A 44 6.83 -13.79 3.62
C SER A 44 7.82 -13.71 4.78
N GLU A 45 8.10 -14.84 5.40
CA GLU A 45 8.94 -14.95 6.58
C GLU A 45 10.09 -15.96 6.44
N GLN A 46 11.17 -15.71 7.16
CA GLN A 46 12.31 -16.62 7.29
C GLN A 46 12.82 -16.69 8.74
N PRO A 47 12.93 -17.89 9.35
CA PRO A 47 12.60 -19.21 8.79
C PRO A 47 11.11 -19.42 8.50
N ARG A 48 10.80 -20.25 7.50
CA ARG A 48 9.42 -20.55 7.10
C ARG A 48 8.66 -21.24 8.22
N ARG A 49 7.33 -21.01 8.27
CA ARG A 49 6.32 -21.52 9.25
C ARG A 49 5.94 -20.52 10.33
N GLY A 50 6.52 -19.32 10.36
CA GLY A 50 6.21 -18.33 11.40
C GLY A 50 6.53 -18.85 12.81
N GLN A 51 7.45 -19.81 12.94
CA GLN A 51 7.86 -20.39 14.21
C GLN A 51 9.31 -20.03 14.48
N VAL A 52 9.58 -19.52 15.67
CA VAL A 52 10.91 -19.09 16.09
C VAL A 52 11.10 -19.44 17.55
N ALA A 53 12.27 -19.96 17.93
CA ALA A 53 12.58 -20.23 19.33
C ALA A 53 12.74 -18.91 20.11
N LEU A 54 12.51 -18.95 21.42
CA LEU A 54 12.87 -17.86 22.33
C LEU A 54 14.30 -17.34 22.08
N GLY A 55 14.45 -16.02 21.94
CA GLY A 55 15.73 -15.37 21.62
C GLY A 55 16.15 -15.47 20.14
N GLY A 56 15.33 -16.09 19.30
CA GLY A 56 15.55 -16.17 17.86
C GLY A 56 15.13 -14.90 17.11
N CYS A 57 15.43 -14.89 15.82
CA CYS A 57 15.12 -13.78 14.91
C CYS A 57 14.28 -14.29 13.74
N LEU A 58 13.18 -13.60 13.45
CA LEU A 58 12.35 -13.82 12.27
C LEU A 58 12.51 -12.62 11.33
N VAL A 59 12.89 -12.88 10.09
CA VAL A 59 12.96 -11.84 9.06
C VAL A 59 11.65 -11.86 8.28
N LEU A 60 10.89 -10.77 8.37
CA LEU A 60 9.70 -10.55 7.57
C LEU A 60 10.04 -9.73 6.34
N SER A 61 9.46 -10.09 5.20
CA SER A 61 9.60 -9.38 3.92
C SER A 61 8.22 -9.06 3.37
N CYS A 62 8.03 -7.81 2.96
CA CYS A 62 6.80 -7.32 2.36
C CYS A 62 7.07 -6.93 0.91
N ARG A 63 6.19 -7.36 0.00
CA ARG A 63 6.32 -7.07 -1.42
C ARG A 63 4.99 -6.67 -2.03
N ALA A 64 5.00 -5.59 -2.79
CA ALA A 64 3.88 -5.17 -3.62
C ALA A 64 4.09 -5.64 -5.07
N ALA A 65 3.11 -6.35 -5.63
CA ALA A 65 3.08 -6.83 -7.01
C ALA A 65 2.81 -5.69 -8.01
N ARG A 66 2.10 -4.64 -7.55
CA ARG A 66 1.78 -3.44 -8.30
C ARG A 66 1.83 -2.22 -7.37
N GLY A 67 2.15 -1.08 -7.95
CA GLY A 67 2.31 0.20 -7.28
C GLY A 67 3.06 1.13 -8.21
N THR A 68 2.77 2.42 -8.13
CA THR A 68 3.34 3.44 -9.02
C THR A 68 3.93 4.56 -8.20
N GLY A 69 5.14 5.01 -8.55
CA GLY A 69 5.85 6.01 -7.77
C GLY A 69 6.68 5.39 -6.64
N LEU A 70 6.97 6.19 -5.62
CA LEU A 70 7.78 5.78 -4.47
C LEU A 70 6.92 5.03 -3.45
N LEU A 71 7.20 3.75 -3.26
CA LEU A 71 6.46 2.93 -2.30
C LEU A 71 7.07 3.03 -0.90
N SER A 72 6.22 3.26 0.09
CA SER A 72 6.54 3.22 1.52
C SER A 72 5.93 1.98 2.16
N PHE A 73 6.64 1.38 3.10
CA PHE A 73 6.24 0.15 3.78
C PHE A 73 6.19 0.38 5.29
N SER A 74 5.15 -0.11 5.96
CA SER A 74 5.04 -0.08 7.42
C SER A 74 4.59 -1.44 7.95
N TRP A 75 5.09 -1.79 9.14
CA TRP A 75 4.81 -3.06 9.81
C TRP A 75 3.96 -2.83 11.06
N HIS A 76 2.96 -3.68 11.23
CA HIS A 76 1.99 -3.55 12.32
C HIS A 76 1.75 -4.92 12.98
N GLY A 77 1.69 -4.93 14.30
CA GLY A 77 1.38 -6.11 15.12
C GLY A 77 -0.06 -6.11 15.62
N GLU A 78 -0.46 -7.22 16.24
CA GLU A 78 -1.81 -7.44 16.74
C GLU A 78 -2.26 -6.41 17.80
N GLY A 79 -3.55 -6.06 17.77
CA GLY A 79 -4.25 -5.33 18.84
C GLY A 79 -4.07 -3.81 18.90
N SER A 80 -2.95 -3.25 18.43
CA SER A 80 -2.68 -1.81 18.58
C SER A 80 -2.53 -1.03 17.27
N GLY A 81 -2.30 -1.71 16.14
CA GLY A 81 -1.86 -1.04 14.91
C GLY A 81 -0.55 -0.27 15.10
N ALA A 82 0.18 -0.49 16.20
CA ALA A 82 1.41 0.20 16.50
C ALA A 82 2.43 -0.08 15.41
N LEU A 83 3.12 0.99 14.99
CA LEU A 83 4.17 0.92 14.01
C LEU A 83 5.37 0.18 14.63
N LEU A 84 5.63 -1.03 14.13
CA LEU A 84 6.76 -1.85 14.54
C LEU A 84 8.03 -1.47 13.79
N GLY A 85 7.89 -0.96 12.57
CA GLY A 85 9.01 -0.62 11.71
C GLY A 85 8.56 -0.14 10.34
N THR A 86 9.54 0.33 9.56
CA THR A 86 9.32 0.78 8.18
C THR A 86 10.33 0.13 7.25
N GLY A 87 9.96 0.03 5.97
CA GLY A 87 10.80 -0.57 4.94
C GLY A 87 10.33 -1.98 4.51
N PRO A 88 10.86 -2.47 3.38
CA PRO A 88 10.40 -3.71 2.75
C PRO A 88 10.76 -4.97 3.57
N HIS A 89 11.66 -4.85 4.54
CA HIS A 89 12.05 -5.93 5.43
C HIS A 89 11.94 -5.44 6.88
N SER A 90 11.58 -6.35 7.79
CA SER A 90 11.57 -6.10 9.23
C SER A 90 12.17 -7.30 9.96
N GLU A 91 13.04 -7.03 10.91
CA GLU A 91 13.60 -8.05 11.80
C GLU A 91 12.82 -8.04 13.11
N LEU A 92 12.21 -9.16 13.43
CA LEU A 92 11.57 -9.38 14.72
C LEU A 92 12.53 -10.20 15.59
N HIS A 93 13.08 -9.53 16.60
CA HIS A 93 13.84 -10.19 17.65
C HIS A 93 12.88 -10.58 18.77
N HIS A 94 12.65 -11.87 18.94
CA HIS A 94 11.70 -12.37 19.92
C HIS A 94 12.37 -12.48 21.29
N GLY A 95 11.99 -11.60 22.21
CA GLY A 95 12.51 -11.53 23.58
C GLY A 95 11.69 -12.35 24.59
N GLY A 96 10.48 -12.77 24.22
CA GLY A 96 9.60 -13.60 25.06
C GLY A 96 8.29 -14.02 24.37
N ASP A 97 7.46 -14.83 25.04
CA ASP A 97 6.20 -15.37 24.49
C ASP A 97 5.21 -14.30 24.01
N ASN A 98 5.32 -13.08 24.55
CA ASN A 98 4.46 -11.94 24.24
C ASN A 98 4.66 -11.38 22.82
N ASP A 99 5.67 -11.87 22.09
CA ASP A 99 5.92 -11.53 20.70
C ASP A 99 5.22 -12.49 19.71
N SER A 100 4.37 -13.39 20.21
CA SER A 100 3.47 -14.19 19.37
C SER A 100 2.23 -13.37 18.99
N GLY A 101 1.76 -13.50 17.75
CA GLY A 101 0.57 -12.79 17.29
C GLY A 101 0.48 -12.64 15.77
N GLN A 102 -0.48 -11.84 15.32
CA GLN A 102 -0.62 -11.48 13.90
C GLN A 102 0.23 -10.28 13.51
N TYR A 103 0.95 -10.42 12.41
CA TYR A 103 1.74 -9.37 11.78
C TYR A 103 1.20 -9.06 10.39
N ARG A 104 1.16 -7.76 10.06
CA ARG A 104 0.73 -7.26 8.76
C ARG A 104 1.71 -6.22 8.25
N CYS A 105 1.86 -6.16 6.93
CA CYS A 105 2.52 -5.04 6.30
C CYS A 105 1.53 -4.19 5.52
N GLN A 106 1.71 -2.88 5.59
CA GLN A 106 1.02 -1.92 4.75
C GLN A 106 1.99 -1.31 3.75
N VAL A 107 1.50 -1.08 2.55
CA VAL A 107 2.23 -0.42 1.46
C VAL A 107 1.44 0.80 1.02
N SER A 108 2.12 1.94 0.93
CA SER A 108 1.54 3.19 0.44
C SER A 108 2.32 3.75 -0.73
N ASP A 109 1.62 4.30 -1.71
CA ASP A 109 2.19 5.11 -2.80
C ASP A 109 2.01 6.62 -2.59
N GLY A 110 1.58 7.04 -1.40
CA GLY A 110 1.28 8.43 -1.04
C GLY A 110 -0.17 8.84 -1.27
N ASP A 111 -0.86 8.19 -2.20
CA ASP A 111 -2.29 8.44 -2.52
C ASP A 111 -3.22 7.36 -1.95
N SER A 112 -2.71 6.13 -1.87
CA SER A 112 -3.43 4.94 -1.45
C SER A 112 -2.62 4.12 -0.44
N VAL A 113 -3.31 3.23 0.28
CA VAL A 113 -2.71 2.28 1.22
C VAL A 113 -3.34 0.91 0.98
N ALA A 114 -2.49 -0.11 0.88
CA ALA A 114 -2.87 -1.50 0.80
C ALA A 114 -2.26 -2.29 1.96
N GLU A 115 -3.02 -3.24 2.50
CA GLU A 115 -2.57 -4.11 3.60
C GLU A 115 -2.44 -5.56 3.10
N SER A 116 -1.45 -6.28 3.62
CA SER A 116 -1.29 -7.71 3.37
C SER A 116 -2.31 -8.56 4.15
N ASP A 117 -2.49 -9.79 3.72
CA ASP A 117 -3.06 -10.81 4.60
C ASP A 117 -2.20 -10.97 5.88
N PRO A 118 -2.82 -11.31 7.03
CA PRO A 118 -2.08 -11.47 8.28
C PRO A 118 -1.21 -12.72 8.27
N LEU A 119 0.01 -12.58 8.78
CA LEU A 119 0.90 -13.69 9.11
C LEU A 119 0.82 -13.99 10.61
N ASN A 120 0.52 -15.23 10.97
CA ASN A 120 0.57 -15.69 12.35
C ASN A 120 2.01 -16.11 12.70
N VAL A 121 2.55 -15.51 13.76
CA VAL A 121 3.87 -15.87 14.31
C VAL A 121 3.68 -16.45 15.71
N THR A 122 4.43 -17.52 16.00
CA THR A 122 4.40 -18.20 17.29
C THR A 122 5.83 -18.41 17.78
N VAL A 123 6.10 -17.92 18.99
CA VAL A 123 7.37 -18.18 19.68
C VAL A 123 7.27 -19.55 20.37
N LEU A 124 8.33 -20.35 20.22
CA LEU A 124 8.48 -21.71 20.78
C LEU A 124 9.36 -21.73 22.02
#